data_AF-A0A8I1HYT9-F1
#
_entry.id   AF-A0A8I1HYT9-F1
#
_cell.length_a   1.000
_cell.length_b   1.000
_cell.length_c   1.000
_cell.angle_alpha   90.00
_cell.angle_beta   90.00
_cell.angle_gamma   90.00
#
_symmetry.space_group_name_H-M   'P 1'
#
loop_
_entity.id
_entity.type
_entity.pdbx_description
1 polymer ?
#
loop_
_entity_poly.entity_id
_entity_poly.type
_entity_poly.pdbx_seq_one_letter_code
_entity_poly.pdbx_strand_id
1 'polypeptide(L)'
;METESLGDLLRRVRLEKELDIGDIAEQTKISRRILLAMEADDYINLPHLSYAKGFYRIYAKLLHLDENEVIRRFNQEVVPNQGQTPSGATRPSREQEDHITNLARPPSHSGGAVVAAFVLLTCFAAAAVVWQSGTGPAKQISNWLQAFEPQPEVIIERRTSTPPPYVYPKPEDKRPSPRPADDQPARSIPFPIVNEEQLVAELTPPNN
;
A
#
# COMPACT_ATOMS: atom_id res chain seq x y z
N MET A 1 10.29 -21.91 32.21
CA MET A 1 10.28 -20.44 32.19
C MET A 1 9.31 -20.07 31.10
N GLU A 2 8.12 -19.61 31.47
CA GLU A 2 7.18 -19.08 30.48
C GLU A 2 7.84 -17.85 29.85
N THR A 3 7.97 -17.84 28.53
CA THR A 3 8.49 -16.70 27.78
C THR A 3 7.40 -15.63 27.77
N GLU A 4 7.65 -14.49 28.43
CA GLU A 4 6.77 -13.32 28.38
C GLU A 4 6.45 -12.95 26.92
N SER A 5 5.16 -12.75 26.62
CA SER A 5 4.72 -12.35 25.27
C SER A 5 5.09 -10.89 24.98
N LEU A 6 5.05 -10.49 23.71
CA LEU A 6 5.31 -9.11 23.34
C LEU A 6 4.30 -8.14 23.97
N GLY A 7 3.01 -8.47 23.96
CA GLY A 7 1.96 -7.68 24.56
C GLY A 7 2.15 -7.50 26.07
N ASP A 8 2.49 -8.59 26.77
CA ASP A 8 2.77 -8.55 28.21
C ASP A 8 3.97 -7.66 28.54
N LEU A 9 5.05 -7.74 27.75
CA LEU A 9 6.21 -6.86 27.88
C LEU A 9 5.82 -5.39 27.74
N LEU A 10 5.04 -5.04 26.71
CA LEU A 10 4.60 -3.65 26.48
C LEU A 10 3.73 -3.14 27.62
N ARG A 11 2.78 -3.96 28.07
CA ARG A 11 1.88 -3.64 29.17
C ARG A 11 2.65 -3.44 30.47
N ARG A 12 3.57 -4.35 30.80
CA ARG A 12 4.37 -4.27 32.01
C ARG A 12 5.20 -2.99 32.03
N VAL A 13 5.90 -2.68 30.95
CA VAL A 13 6.73 -1.47 30.86
C VAL A 13 5.88 -0.20 30.91
N ARG A 14 4.68 -0.20 30.33
CA ARG A 14 3.72 0.91 30.48
C ARG A 14 3.36 1.12 31.95
N LEU A 15 3.01 0.06 32.66
CA LEU A 15 2.60 0.12 34.07
C LEU A 15 3.77 0.52 34.99
N GLU A 16 4.99 0.03 34.72
CA GLU A 16 6.22 0.43 35.43
C GLU A 16 6.52 1.94 35.28
N LYS A 17 6.07 2.55 34.18
CA LYS A 17 6.19 3.99 33.91
C LYS A 17 4.98 4.80 34.36
N GLU A 18 3.98 4.16 34.96
CA GLU A 18 2.73 4.80 35.42
C GLU A 18 1.98 5.55 34.31
N LEU A 19 2.10 5.09 33.06
CA LEU A 19 1.43 5.72 31.91
C LEU A 19 0.03 5.14 31.69
N ASP A 20 -0.98 6.01 31.58
CA ASP A 20 -2.31 5.58 31.17
C ASP A 20 -2.36 5.31 29.67
N ILE A 21 -3.21 4.36 29.29
CA ILE A 21 -3.44 4.03 27.88
C ILE A 21 -4.04 5.20 27.10
N GLY A 22 -4.78 6.09 27.77
CA GLY A 22 -5.30 7.35 27.23
C GLY A 22 -4.17 8.33 26.89
N ASP A 23 -3.22 8.55 27.80
CA ASP A 23 -2.09 9.46 27.58
C ASP A 23 -1.24 9.00 26.39
N ILE A 24 -0.99 7.70 26.28
CA ILE A 24 -0.28 7.11 25.15
C ILE A 24 -1.07 7.29 23.86
N ALA A 25 -2.39 7.10 23.88
CA ALA A 25 -3.23 7.32 22.70
C ALA A 25 -3.18 8.77 22.23
N GLU A 26 -3.16 9.74 23.15
CA GLU A 26 -3.05 11.15 22.83
C GLU A 26 -1.69 11.52 22.24
N GLN A 27 -0.61 10.96 22.77
CA GLN A 27 0.76 11.24 22.31
C GLN A 27 1.07 10.58 20.96
N THR A 28 0.68 9.31 20.80
CA THR A 28 1.00 8.50 19.61
C THR A 28 -0.01 8.67 18.48
N LYS A 29 -1.20 9.22 18.77
CA LYS A 29 -2.36 9.26 17.86
C LYS A 29 -2.85 7.87 17.43
N ILE A 30 -2.47 6.83 18.16
CA ILE A 30 -2.99 5.47 18.00
C ILE A 30 -4.21 5.33 18.89
N SER A 31 -5.34 4.85 18.34
CA SER A 31 -6.56 4.70 19.14
C SER A 31 -6.35 3.73 20.32
N ARG A 32 -7.00 4.01 21.46
CA ARG A 32 -6.96 3.15 22.66
C ARG A 32 -7.28 1.68 22.34
N ARG A 33 -8.23 1.43 21.44
CA ARG A 33 -8.59 0.07 20.99
C ARG A 33 -7.40 -0.69 20.40
N ILE A 34 -6.58 -0.03 19.58
CA ILE A 34 -5.41 -0.65 18.96
C ILE A 34 -4.30 -0.88 19.98
N LEU A 35 -4.04 0.09 20.87
CA LEU A 35 -3.03 -0.08 21.92
C LEU A 35 -3.37 -1.24 22.86
N LEU A 36 -4.65 -1.37 23.23
CA LEU A 36 -5.13 -2.51 24.03
C LEU A 36 -4.99 -3.83 23.27
N ALA A 37 -5.30 -3.85 21.97
CA ALA A 37 -5.09 -5.05 21.14
C ALA A 37 -3.61 -5.44 21.04
N MET A 38 -2.69 -4.46 21.02
CA MET A 38 -1.25 -4.74 21.05
C MET A 38 -0.81 -5.32 22.39
N GLU A 39 -1.34 -4.82 23.52
CA GLU A 39 -1.02 -5.36 24.86
C GLU A 39 -1.66 -6.73 25.14
N ALA A 40 -2.71 -7.08 24.41
CA ALA A 40 -3.42 -8.36 24.54
C ALA A 40 -2.97 -9.42 23.50
N ASP A 41 -1.94 -9.12 22.69
CA ASP A 41 -1.50 -9.94 21.56
C ASP A 41 -2.64 -10.31 20.58
N ASP A 42 -3.65 -9.44 20.48
CA ASP A 42 -4.82 -9.64 19.64
C ASP A 42 -4.51 -9.18 18.21
N TYR A 43 -3.75 -10.01 17.51
CA TYR A 43 -3.31 -9.76 16.14
C TYR A 43 -4.46 -9.73 15.13
N ILE A 44 -5.66 -10.22 15.49
CA ILE A 44 -6.85 -10.24 14.62
C ILE A 44 -7.47 -8.85 14.54
N ASN A 45 -7.52 -8.13 15.66
CA ASN A 45 -8.13 -6.80 15.75
C ASN A 45 -7.17 -5.64 15.38
N LEU A 46 -5.91 -5.95 15.08
CA LEU A 46 -4.94 -4.98 14.57
C LEU A 46 -5.21 -4.63 13.09
N PRO A 47 -4.83 -3.43 12.64
CA PRO A 47 -4.84 -3.09 11.22
C PRO A 47 -3.86 -3.96 10.43
N HIS A 48 -3.90 -3.85 9.11
CA HIS A 48 -3.02 -4.61 8.21
C HIS A 48 -1.56 -4.59 8.68
N LEU A 49 -0.86 -5.72 8.51
CA LEU A 49 0.47 -5.98 9.08
C LEU A 49 1.48 -4.84 8.87
N SER A 50 1.45 -4.23 7.68
CA SER A 50 2.28 -3.08 7.32
C SER A 50 2.12 -1.88 8.27
N TYR A 51 0.89 -1.62 8.74
CA TYR A 51 0.58 -0.56 9.69
C TYR A 51 0.87 -0.99 11.13
N ALA A 52 0.52 -2.24 11.49
CA ALA A 52 0.77 -2.77 12.82
C ALA A 52 2.25 -2.64 13.22
N LYS A 53 3.18 -3.00 12.33
CA LYS A 53 4.63 -2.83 12.54
C LYS A 53 5.02 -1.38 12.88
N GLY A 54 4.35 -0.40 12.26
CA GLY A 54 4.56 1.01 12.57
C GLY A 54 4.08 1.39 13.97
N PHE A 55 2.93 0.87 14.40
CA PHE A 55 2.38 1.12 15.74
C PHE A 55 3.27 0.53 16.83
N TYR A 56 3.76 -0.70 16.67
CA TYR A 56 4.74 -1.29 17.60
C TYR A 56 6.00 -0.45 17.73
N ARG A 57 6.49 0.13 16.63
CA ARG A 57 7.66 1.01 16.66
C ARG A 57 7.39 2.30 17.44
N ILE A 58 6.28 2.97 17.15
CA ILE A 58 5.88 4.22 17.85
C ILE A 58 5.70 3.95 19.35
N TYR A 59 5.08 2.82 19.70
CA TYR A 59 4.82 2.49 21.09
C TYR A 59 6.11 2.13 21.84
N ALA A 60 6.99 1.32 21.24
CA ALA A 60 8.32 1.02 21.78
C ALA A 60 9.14 2.29 22.05
N LYS A 61 9.13 3.22 21.09
CA LYS A 61 9.81 4.51 21.21
C LYS A 61 9.32 5.31 22.42
N LEU A 62 8.01 5.37 22.63
CA LEU A 62 7.42 6.07 23.77
C LEU A 62 7.74 5.38 25.10
N LEU A 63 7.80 4.05 25.11
CA LEU A 63 8.19 3.25 26.27
C LEU A 63 9.72 3.17 26.46
N HIS A 64 10.52 3.85 25.64
CA HIS A 64 11.98 3.79 25.67
C HIS A 64 12.56 2.37 25.57
N LEU A 65 11.88 1.51 24.80
CA LEU A 65 12.34 0.17 24.45
C LEU A 65 13.15 0.20 23.15
N ASP A 66 13.99 -0.82 22.94
CA ASP A 66 14.66 -1.01 21.65
C ASP A 66 13.63 -1.36 20.58
N GLU A 67 13.38 -0.39 19.69
CA GLU A 67 12.47 -0.52 18.56
C GLU A 67 12.78 -1.75 17.70
N ASN A 68 14.06 -2.06 17.46
CA ASN A 68 14.44 -3.19 16.61
C ASN A 68 14.12 -4.53 17.28
N GLU A 69 14.27 -4.62 18.60
CA GLU A 69 13.91 -5.81 19.36
C GLU A 69 12.39 -6.04 19.35
N VAL A 70 11.60 -5.01 19.66
CA VAL A 70 10.13 -5.09 19.64
C VAL A 70 9.63 -5.55 18.27
N ILE A 71 10.17 -4.99 17.20
CA ILE A 71 9.80 -5.37 15.83
C ILE A 71 10.25 -6.79 15.48
N ARG A 72 11.42 -7.24 15.98
CA ARG A 72 11.88 -8.61 15.79
C ARG A 72 10.92 -9.61 16.43
N ARG A 73 10.52 -9.37 17.69
CA ARG A 73 9.55 -10.22 18.40
C ARG A 73 8.19 -10.23 17.72
N PHE A 74 7.70 -9.06 17.30
CA PHE A 74 6.45 -8.94 16.55
C PHE A 74 6.46 -9.82 15.28
N ASN A 75 7.55 -9.77 14.50
CA ASN A 75 7.67 -10.61 13.30
C ASN A 75 7.78 -12.10 13.62
N GLN A 76 8.33 -12.47 14.79
CA GLN A 76 8.42 -13.85 15.23
C GLN A 76 7.08 -14.41 15.71
N GLU A 77 6.22 -13.58 16.32
CA GLU A 77 4.93 -14.02 16.87
C GLU A 77 3.79 -13.99 15.83
N VAL A 78 3.82 -13.04 14.90
CA VAL A 78 2.72 -12.84 13.92
C VAL A 78 2.87 -13.71 12.67
N VAL A 79 4.09 -13.87 12.17
CA VAL A 79 4.37 -14.63 10.93
C VAL A 79 4.01 -16.13 11.04
N PRO A 80 4.16 -16.81 12.19
CA PRO A 80 3.68 -18.18 12.35
C PRO A 80 2.14 -18.29 12.33
N ASN A 81 1.44 -17.27 12.85
CA ASN A 81 -0.02 -17.32 13.07
C ASN A 81 -0.86 -16.78 11.91
N GLN A 82 -0.28 -16.02 10.96
CA GLN A 82 -1.00 -15.45 9.81
C GLN A 82 -0.88 -16.29 8.51
N GLY A 83 -1.09 -17.60 8.60
CA GLY A 83 -1.17 -18.48 7.43
C GLY A 83 -2.35 -18.19 6.47
N GLN A 84 -3.19 -17.18 6.75
CA GLN A 84 -4.39 -16.86 5.99
C GLN A 84 -4.68 -15.34 5.96
N THR A 85 -3.93 -14.57 5.17
CA THR A 85 -4.41 -13.28 4.65
C THR A 85 -4.36 -13.33 3.12
N PRO A 86 -5.49 -13.13 2.41
CA PRO A 86 -5.47 -13.06 0.96
C PRO A 86 -5.01 -11.65 0.56
N SER A 87 -3.70 -11.44 0.46
CA SER A 87 -3.18 -10.33 -0.32
C SER A 87 -1.80 -10.66 -0.83
N GLY A 88 -1.71 -10.81 -2.15
CA GLY A 88 -0.47 -11.02 -2.88
C GLY A 88 0.43 -9.80 -2.73
N ALA A 89 1.31 -9.84 -1.74
CA ALA A 89 2.54 -9.07 -1.72
C ALA A 89 3.67 -10.10 -1.76
N THR A 90 4.31 -10.21 -2.92
CA THR A 90 5.54 -10.96 -3.13
C THR A 90 6.51 -10.65 -2.00
N ARG A 91 6.78 -11.63 -1.15
CA ARG A 91 7.87 -11.60 -0.17
C ARG A 91 9.18 -11.36 -0.94
N PRO A 92 9.93 -10.26 -0.76
CA PRO A 92 11.33 -10.32 -1.09
C PRO A 92 11.99 -11.29 -0.10
N SER A 93 12.75 -12.22 -0.65
CA SER A 93 13.52 -13.21 0.08
C SER A 93 14.33 -12.55 1.21
N ARG A 94 14.45 -13.22 2.36
CA ARG A 94 15.20 -12.79 3.55
C ARG A 94 16.70 -12.54 3.31
N GLU A 95 17.19 -12.80 2.10
CA GLU A 95 18.52 -12.42 1.62
C GLU A 95 18.73 -10.90 1.47
N GLN A 96 17.66 -10.10 1.37
CA GLN A 96 17.78 -8.65 1.12
C GLN A 96 18.14 -7.84 2.38
N GLU A 97 17.92 -8.36 3.59
CA GLU A 97 18.09 -7.61 4.85
C GLU A 97 19.58 -7.41 5.21
N ASP A 98 20.46 -8.27 4.69
CA ASP A 98 21.92 -8.15 4.82
C ASP A 98 22.54 -7.15 3.83
N HIS A 99 21.79 -6.73 2.80
CA HIS A 99 22.28 -5.78 1.79
C HIS A 99 21.99 -4.31 2.13
N ILE A 100 21.01 -4.00 2.97
CA ILE A 100 20.66 -2.62 3.34
C ILE A 100 21.44 -2.06 4.53
N THR A 101 22.02 -2.91 5.38
CA THR A 101 22.90 -2.49 6.50
C THR A 101 24.34 -2.22 6.07
N ASN A 102 24.68 -2.47 4.80
CA ASN A 102 26.04 -2.28 4.27
C ASN A 102 26.32 -0.89 3.66
N LEU A 103 25.36 0.05 3.67
CA LEU A 103 25.61 1.42 3.15
C LEU A 103 26.52 2.27 4.06
N ALA A 104 26.77 1.86 5.30
CA ALA A 104 27.58 2.61 6.27
C ALA A 104 28.96 1.98 6.56
N ARG A 105 29.35 0.90 5.86
CA ARG A 105 30.67 0.29 6.06
C ARG A 105 31.69 1.00 5.15
N PRO A 106 32.77 1.60 5.67
CA PRO A 106 33.81 2.17 4.83
C PRO A 106 34.37 1.07 3.91
N PRO A 107 34.64 1.36 2.63
CA PRO A 107 35.04 0.32 1.66
C PRO A 107 36.41 -0.26 2.06
N SER A 108 36.40 -1.37 2.80
CA SER A 108 37.58 -2.21 2.95
C SER A 108 37.82 -2.90 1.62
N HIS A 109 38.97 -2.64 1.00
CA HIS A 109 39.51 -3.21 -0.23
C HIS A 109 39.20 -4.70 -0.44
N SER A 110 38.02 -5.01 -0.97
CA SER A 110 37.65 -6.32 -1.46
C SER A 110 37.58 -6.25 -2.99
N GLY A 111 37.89 -7.36 -3.66
CA GLY A 111 38.15 -7.41 -5.12
C GLY A 111 37.09 -6.77 -6.02
N GLY A 112 35.85 -6.60 -5.55
CA GLY A 112 34.79 -5.89 -6.27
C GLY A 112 35.10 -4.41 -6.53
N ALA A 113 35.80 -3.72 -5.62
CA ALA A 113 36.18 -2.32 -5.82
C ALA A 113 37.18 -2.15 -6.96
N VAL A 114 38.09 -3.12 -7.11
CA VAL A 114 39.09 -3.14 -8.20
C VAL A 114 38.39 -3.37 -9.53
N VAL A 115 37.47 -4.33 -9.61
CA VAL A 115 36.69 -4.60 -10.83
C VAL A 115 35.86 -3.38 -11.21
N ALA A 116 35.17 -2.74 -10.25
CA ALA A 116 34.40 -1.53 -10.50
C ALA A 116 35.27 -0.36 -11.00
N ALA A 117 36.47 -0.20 -10.43
CA ALA A 117 37.43 0.82 -10.89
C ALA A 117 37.91 0.55 -12.32
N PHE A 118 38.19 -0.70 -12.68
CA PHE A 118 38.52 -1.08 -14.06
C PHE A 118 37.36 -0.83 -15.02
N VAL A 119 36.13 -1.19 -14.65
CA VAL A 119 34.94 -0.92 -15.47
C VAL A 119 34.78 0.59 -15.69
N LEU A 120 34.84 1.39 -14.64
CA LEU A 120 34.76 2.84 -14.75
C LEU A 120 35.88 3.43 -15.62
N LEU A 121 37.11 2.94 -15.47
CA LEU A 121 38.25 3.40 -16.27
C LEU A 121 38.08 3.03 -17.75
N THR A 122 37.58 1.83 -18.06
CA THR A 122 37.28 1.42 -19.44
C THR A 122 36.15 2.24 -20.06
N CYS A 123 35.07 2.50 -19.32
CA CYS A 123 33.99 3.38 -19.79
C CYS A 123 34.49 4.80 -20.04
N PHE A 124 35.32 5.34 -19.15
CA PHE A 124 35.88 6.67 -19.30
C PHE A 124 36.83 6.76 -20.52
N ALA A 125 37.69 5.76 -20.71
CA ALA A 125 38.57 5.68 -21.88
C ALA A 125 37.76 5.57 -23.19
N ALA A 126 36.71 4.74 -23.22
CA ALA A 126 35.82 4.64 -24.37
C ALA A 126 35.11 5.96 -24.68
N ALA A 127 34.61 6.66 -23.65
CA ALA A 127 34.00 7.97 -23.81
C ALA A 127 35.00 9.01 -24.35
N ALA A 128 36.25 9.00 -23.86
CA ALA A 128 37.31 9.88 -24.34
C ALA A 128 37.66 9.60 -25.80
N VAL A 129 37.74 8.33 -26.21
CA VAL A 129 37.96 7.94 -27.61
C VAL A 129 36.84 8.43 -28.51
N VAL A 130 35.57 8.27 -28.10
CA VAL A 130 34.39 8.76 -28.85
C VAL A 130 34.37 10.29 -28.97
N TRP A 131 34.82 10.99 -27.94
CA TRP A 131 35.00 12.44 -27.98
C TRP A 131 36.11 12.85 -28.95
N GLN A 132 37.25 12.15 -28.93
CA GLN A 132 38.43 12.50 -29.71
C GLN A 132 38.31 12.10 -31.19
N SER A 133 37.55 11.05 -31.51
CA SER A 133 37.23 10.65 -32.89
C SER A 133 36.26 11.61 -33.57
N GLY A 134 35.73 12.61 -32.86
CA GLY A 134 34.79 13.59 -33.41
C GLY A 134 33.44 13.01 -33.80
N THR A 135 33.18 11.73 -33.46
CA THR A 135 31.90 11.04 -33.58
C THR A 135 31.04 11.31 -32.34
N GLY A 136 30.88 12.59 -32.01
CA GLY A 136 30.02 12.99 -30.92
C GLY A 136 28.56 12.66 -31.26
N PRO A 137 27.75 12.18 -30.32
CA PRO A 137 26.32 11.90 -30.55
C PRO A 137 25.57 13.14 -31.05
N ALA A 138 26.05 14.35 -30.71
CA ALA A 138 25.54 15.61 -31.23
C ALA A 138 25.66 15.74 -32.76
N LYS A 139 26.72 15.24 -33.38
CA LYS A 139 26.86 15.27 -34.86
C LYS A 139 25.90 14.28 -35.52
N GLN A 140 25.65 13.14 -34.89
CA GLN A 140 24.70 12.14 -35.37
C GLN A 140 23.27 12.67 -35.32
N ILE A 141 22.90 13.37 -34.24
CA ILE A 141 21.60 14.05 -34.10
C ILE A 141 21.46 15.18 -35.10
N SER A 142 22.51 15.99 -35.32
CA SER A 142 22.48 17.06 -36.32
C SER A 142 22.26 16.52 -37.73
N ASN A 143 22.95 15.45 -38.12
CA ASN A 143 22.77 14.83 -39.43
C ASN A 143 21.38 14.18 -39.57
N TRP A 144 20.86 13.57 -38.51
CA TRP A 144 19.52 13.00 -38.48
C TRP A 144 18.42 14.07 -38.57
N LEU A 145 18.58 15.21 -37.90
CA LEU A 145 17.67 16.36 -38.00
C LEU A 145 17.71 17.02 -39.37
N GLN A 146 18.88 17.08 -40.01
CA GLN A 146 19.00 17.60 -41.37
C GLN A 146 18.29 16.72 -42.40
N ALA A 147 18.20 15.41 -42.14
CA ALA A 147 17.46 14.44 -42.96
C ALA A 147 15.93 14.49 -42.76
N PHE A 148 15.45 15.23 -41.75
CA PHE A 148 14.06 15.68 -41.71
C PHE A 148 13.90 16.84 -42.69
N GLU A 149 13.84 16.50 -43.97
CA GLU A 149 13.35 17.42 -44.99
C GLU A 149 11.90 17.80 -44.62
N PRO A 150 11.55 19.10 -44.54
CA PRO A 150 10.20 19.51 -44.18
C PRO A 150 9.24 18.92 -45.20
N GLN A 151 8.38 18.00 -44.74
CA GLN A 151 7.27 17.50 -45.55
C GLN A 151 6.52 18.70 -46.11
N PRO A 152 6.22 18.73 -47.42
CA PRO A 152 5.68 19.91 -48.09
C PRO A 152 4.50 20.44 -47.31
N GLU A 153 4.51 21.74 -47.04
CA GLU A 153 3.44 22.44 -46.35
C GLU A 153 2.12 22.07 -47.02
N VAL A 154 1.31 21.26 -46.34
CA VAL A 154 -0.03 20.91 -46.79
C VAL A 154 -0.78 22.23 -46.74
N ILE A 155 -0.88 22.89 -47.89
CA ILE A 155 -1.82 23.99 -48.10
C ILE A 155 -3.18 23.35 -47.90
N ILE A 156 -3.72 23.47 -46.68
CA ILE A 156 -5.10 23.14 -46.38
C ILE A 156 -5.91 24.19 -47.14
N GLU A 157 -6.24 23.90 -48.40
CA GLU A 157 -7.37 24.51 -49.07
C GLU A 157 -8.55 24.32 -48.13
N ARG A 158 -8.94 25.40 -47.46
CA ARG A 158 -10.06 25.46 -46.54
C ARG A 158 -11.31 25.25 -47.38
N ARG A 159 -11.61 24.00 -47.76
CA ARG A 159 -12.96 23.62 -48.15
C ARG A 159 -13.82 23.95 -46.96
N THR A 160 -14.60 25.02 -47.08
CA THR A 160 -15.80 25.24 -46.27
C THR A 160 -16.80 24.14 -46.63
N SER A 161 -16.49 22.89 -46.29
CA SER A 161 -17.53 21.88 -46.16
C SER A 161 -18.20 22.18 -44.83
N THR A 162 -19.21 23.04 -44.88
CA THR A 162 -20.26 23.07 -43.86
C THR A 162 -20.60 21.61 -43.55
N PRO A 163 -20.41 21.14 -42.31
CA PRO A 163 -20.80 19.78 -41.98
C PRO A 163 -22.29 19.63 -42.33
N PRO A 164 -22.70 18.52 -42.98
CA PRO A 164 -24.11 18.30 -43.25
C PRO A 164 -24.88 18.43 -41.93
N PRO A 165 -26.06 19.08 -41.92
CA PRO A 165 -26.82 19.31 -40.71
C PRO A 165 -27.02 17.98 -39.97
N TYR A 166 -26.69 17.97 -38.67
CA TYR A 166 -26.87 16.80 -37.83
C TYR A 166 -28.37 16.48 -37.77
N VAL A 167 -28.81 15.44 -38.48
CA VAL A 167 -30.17 14.93 -38.37
C VAL A 167 -30.25 14.20 -37.05
N TYR A 168 -30.73 14.89 -36.01
CA TYR A 168 -31.11 14.22 -34.78
C TYR A 168 -32.18 13.16 -35.13
N PRO A 169 -31.96 11.87 -34.82
CA PRO A 169 -33.04 10.90 -34.91
C PRO A 169 -34.15 11.39 -33.97
N LYS A 170 -35.34 11.65 -34.54
CA LYS A 170 -36.53 11.99 -33.78
C LYS A 170 -36.73 10.88 -32.74
N PRO A 171 -36.83 11.19 -31.42
CA PRO A 171 -37.09 10.17 -30.43
C PRO A 171 -38.35 9.42 -30.83
N GLU A 172 -38.23 8.12 -31.10
CA GLU A 172 -39.40 7.26 -31.20
C GLU A 172 -40.12 7.37 -29.86
N ASP A 173 -41.40 7.78 -29.89
CA ASP A 173 -42.27 7.84 -28.71
C ASP A 173 -42.56 6.41 -28.24
N LYS A 174 -41.55 5.77 -27.66
CA LYS A 174 -41.70 4.60 -26.79
C LYS A 174 -41.97 5.11 -25.39
N ARG A 175 -43.02 5.93 -25.23
CA ARG A 175 -43.71 5.94 -23.94
C ARG A 175 -44.12 4.49 -23.68
N PRO A 176 -43.71 3.89 -22.55
CA PRO A 176 -44.29 2.63 -22.15
C PRO A 176 -45.81 2.82 -22.17
N SER A 177 -46.53 1.97 -22.90
CA SER A 177 -47.98 1.87 -22.72
C SER A 177 -48.26 1.81 -21.22
N PRO A 178 -49.29 2.50 -20.71
CA PRO A 178 -49.73 2.28 -19.34
C PRO A 178 -49.88 0.76 -19.19
N ARG A 179 -49.15 0.16 -18.23
CA ARG A 179 -49.50 -1.20 -17.83
C ARG A 179 -51.00 -1.17 -17.51
N PRO A 180 -51.78 -2.17 -17.96
CA PRO A 180 -53.10 -2.37 -17.39
C PRO A 180 -52.92 -2.26 -15.88
N ALA A 181 -53.71 -1.38 -15.25
CA ALA A 181 -53.79 -1.35 -13.81
C ALA A 181 -54.27 -2.75 -13.41
N ASP A 182 -53.33 -3.62 -13.03
CA ASP A 182 -53.69 -4.74 -12.19
C ASP A 182 -54.26 -4.10 -10.94
N ASP A 183 -55.57 -4.22 -10.76
CA ASP A 183 -56.34 -3.90 -9.55
C ASP A 183 -55.89 -4.81 -8.40
N GLN A 184 -54.60 -4.81 -8.10
CA GLN A 184 -54.04 -5.46 -6.93
C GLN A 184 -53.83 -4.36 -5.91
N PRO A 185 -54.73 -4.22 -4.91
CA PRO A 185 -54.53 -3.26 -3.84
C PRO A 185 -53.15 -3.53 -3.23
N ALA A 186 -52.39 -2.46 -3.02
CA ALA A 186 -51.05 -2.49 -2.48
C ALA A 186 -51.03 -3.43 -1.25
N ARG A 187 -50.42 -4.61 -1.42
CA ARG A 187 -50.07 -5.45 -0.28
C ARG A 187 -49.02 -4.66 0.49
N SER A 188 -49.47 -4.00 1.56
CA SER A 188 -48.56 -3.51 2.59
C SER A 188 -47.71 -4.69 3.04
N ILE A 189 -46.41 -4.62 2.74
CA ILE A 189 -45.46 -5.53 3.36
C ILE A 189 -45.53 -5.19 4.85
N PRO A 190 -45.94 -6.11 5.74
CA PRO A 190 -45.88 -5.84 7.16
C PRO A 190 -44.40 -5.77 7.53
N PHE A 191 -43.96 -4.66 8.13
CA PHE A 191 -42.73 -4.71 8.91
C PHE A 191 -42.97 -5.72 10.04
N PRO A 192 -42.11 -6.74 10.22
CA PRO A 192 -42.25 -7.63 11.34
C PRO A 192 -42.05 -6.82 12.61
N ILE A 193 -43.11 -6.68 13.40
CA ILE A 193 -42.98 -6.19 14.77
C ILE A 193 -42.30 -7.33 15.53
N VAL A 194 -41.02 -7.13 15.83
CA VAL A 194 -40.28 -8.03 16.72
C VAL A 194 -40.77 -7.76 18.12
N ASN A 195 -41.47 -8.73 18.71
CA ASN A 195 -41.98 -8.63 20.07
C ASN A 195 -40.79 -8.79 21.05
N GLU A 196 -40.71 -7.97 22.10
CA GLU A 196 -39.63 -8.04 23.10
C GLU A 196 -39.48 -9.43 23.74
N GLU A 197 -40.57 -10.22 23.82
CA GLU A 197 -40.55 -11.61 24.30
C GLU A 197 -39.74 -12.57 23.41
N GLN A 198 -39.66 -12.32 22.10
CA GLN A 198 -38.85 -13.14 21.19
C GLN A 198 -37.36 -12.77 21.26
N LEU A 199 -37.04 -11.54 21.63
CA LEU A 199 -35.65 -11.08 21.76
C LEU A 199 -34.95 -11.67 23.00
N VAL A 200 -35.71 -12.01 24.06
CA VAL A 200 -35.17 -12.65 25.27
C VAL A 200 -35.09 -14.18 25.17
N ALA A 201 -35.85 -14.82 24.29
CA ALA A 201 -35.79 -16.28 24.08
C ALA A 201 -34.55 -16.72 23.28
N GLU A 202 -34.00 -15.85 22.44
CA GLU A 202 -32.76 -16.11 21.66
C GLU A 202 -31.48 -15.93 22.52
N LEU A 203 -31.60 -15.30 23.70
CA LEU A 203 -30.47 -14.95 24.58
C LEU A 203 -30.21 -15.97 25.71
N THR A 204 -30.93 -17.10 25.77
CA THR A 204 -30.60 -18.19 26.69
C THR A 204 -29.76 -19.27 26.00
N PRO A 205 -28.57 -19.61 26.51
CA PRO A 205 -27.79 -20.70 25.96
C PRO A 205 -28.51 -22.03 26.20
N PRO A 206 -28.43 -23.02 25.29
CA PRO A 206 -28.99 -24.33 25.54
C PRO A 206 -28.26 -24.97 26.73
N ASN A 207 -29.05 -25.41 27.72
CA ASN A 207 -28.57 -26.27 28.79
C ASN A 207 -28.36 -27.67 28.22
N ASN A 208 -27.08 -28.09 28.21
CA ASN A 208 -26.53 -29.46 28.25
C ASN A 208 -25.54 -29.76 27.12
#